data_AF-A0A7C3SA70-F1
#
_entry.id   AF-A0A7C3SA70-F1
#
_cell.length_a   1.000
_cell.length_b   1.000
_cell.length_c   1.000
_cell.angle_alpha   90.00
_cell.angle_beta   90.00
_cell.angle_gamma   90.00
#
_symmetry.space_group_name_H-M   'P 1'
#
loop_
_entity.id
_entity.type
_entity.pdbx_description
1 polymer ?
#
loop_
_entity_poly.entity_id
_entity_poly.type
_entity_poly.pdbx_seq_one_letter_code
_entity_poly.pdbx_strand_id
1 'polypeptide(L)'
;MRLSARPVTYFLEMVAVALGKVSGAEALAIWIRLMDHPSFWVRRAALYSLRNFRSEEATKVIKKALKDASPNVRELAQEILQTQ
;
A
#
# COMPACT_ATOMS: atom_id res chain seq x y z
N MET A 1 -33.45 -4.30 -6.26
CA MET A 1 -32.45 -3.64 -5.42
C MET A 1 -31.09 -4.28 -5.69
N ARG A 2 -30.27 -3.68 -6.56
CA ARG A 2 -28.98 -4.22 -6.99
C ARG A 2 -27.91 -3.58 -6.11
N LEU A 3 -27.39 -4.31 -5.13
CA LEU A 3 -26.25 -3.87 -4.31
C LEU A 3 -25.01 -3.86 -5.21
N SER A 4 -24.88 -2.80 -6.00
CA SER A 4 -23.72 -2.54 -6.85
C SER A 4 -22.52 -2.23 -5.98
N ALA A 5 -21.62 -3.21 -5.90
CA ALA A 5 -20.24 -3.12 -5.47
C ALA A 5 -19.70 -1.68 -5.31
N ARG A 6 -19.62 -1.21 -4.06
CA ARG A 6 -18.58 -0.25 -3.64
C ARG A 6 -17.90 -0.68 -2.33
N PRO A 7 -17.23 -1.84 -2.26
CA PRO A 7 -16.43 -2.22 -1.08
C PRO A 7 -15.03 -1.59 -1.08
N VAL A 8 -14.61 -0.97 -2.19
CA VAL A 8 -13.22 -0.49 -2.38
C VAL A 8 -12.98 0.89 -1.75
N THR A 9 -13.99 1.75 -1.77
CA THR A 9 -13.86 3.16 -1.33
C THR A 9 -13.86 3.29 0.19
N TYR A 10 -14.70 2.52 0.88
CA TYR A 10 -14.80 2.55 2.36
C TYR A 10 -13.50 2.16 3.06
N PHE A 11 -12.78 1.17 2.53
CA PHE A 11 -11.54 0.71 3.15
C PHE A 11 -10.42 1.74 2.98
N LEU A 12 -10.29 2.34 1.80
CA LEU A 12 -9.28 3.38 1.56
C LEU A 12 -9.59 4.67 2.31
N GLU A 13 -10.86 5.05 2.47
CA GLU A 13 -11.26 6.19 3.30
C GLU A 13 -11.01 5.95 4.79
N MET A 14 -11.34 4.78 5.33
CA MET A 14 -11.02 4.44 6.73
C MET A 14 -9.52 4.40 6.98
N VAL A 15 -8.76 3.88 6.02
CA VAL A 15 -7.30 3.88 6.06
C VAL A 15 -6.77 5.31 5.98
N ALA A 16 -7.21 6.16 5.04
CA ALA A 16 -6.85 7.58 4.95
C ALA A 16 -7.17 8.38 6.23
N VAL A 17 -8.33 8.13 6.85
CA VAL A 17 -8.76 8.76 8.11
C VAL A 17 -7.95 8.26 9.31
N ALA A 18 -7.59 6.98 9.36
CA ALA A 18 -6.71 6.43 10.38
C ALA A 18 -5.28 6.99 10.24
N LEU A 19 -4.81 7.24 9.02
CA LEU A 19 -3.46 7.71 8.73
C LEU A 19 -3.23 9.21 8.84
N GLY A 20 -4.27 10.04 8.64
CA GLY A 20 -4.15 11.48 8.85
C GLY A 20 -3.71 11.84 10.28
N LYS A 21 -3.75 10.87 11.20
CA LYS A 21 -3.34 11.00 12.60
C LYS A 21 -2.01 10.32 12.95
N VAL A 22 -1.40 9.53 12.06
CA VAL A 22 -0.16 8.78 12.37
C VAL A 22 1.01 9.40 11.62
N SER A 23 1.98 9.93 12.37
CA SER A 23 3.15 10.61 11.81
C SER A 23 4.31 9.66 11.50
N GLY A 24 5.06 9.99 10.44
CA GLY A 24 6.42 9.52 10.13
C GLY A 24 6.71 8.03 10.34
N ALA A 25 7.45 7.71 11.41
CA ALA A 25 8.00 6.38 11.64
C ALA A 25 6.93 5.31 11.97
N GLU A 26 5.89 5.68 12.71
CA GLU A 26 4.81 4.75 13.08
C GLU A 26 3.99 4.36 11.85
N ALA A 27 3.75 5.32 10.95
CA ALA A 27 3.06 5.07 9.69
C ALA A 27 3.87 4.10 8.82
N LEU A 28 5.18 4.30 8.71
CA LEU A 28 6.06 3.41 7.93
C LEU A 28 5.96 1.95 8.41
N ALA A 29 6.06 1.71 9.73
CA ALA A 29 5.98 0.36 10.29
C ALA A 29 4.63 -0.32 10.01
N ILE A 30 3.53 0.43 10.13
CA ILE A 30 2.18 -0.08 9.80
C ILE A 30 2.12 -0.50 8.33
N TRP A 31 2.68 0.30 7.43
CA TRP A 31 2.66 -0.01 6.01
C TRP A 31 3.44 -1.23 5.62
N ILE A 32 4.64 -1.35 6.18
CA ILE A 32 5.48 -2.52 5.96
C ILE A 32 4.74 -3.78 6.41
N ARG A 33 4.09 -3.75 7.58
CA ARG A 33 3.29 -4.88 8.07
C ARG A 33 2.11 -5.22 7.17
N LEU A 34 1.43 -4.22 6.61
CA LEU A 34 0.28 -4.46 5.72
C LEU A 34 0.68 -5.09 4.37
N MET A 35 1.97 -5.10 4.01
CA MET A 35 2.47 -5.83 2.84
C MET A 35 2.41 -7.35 2.99
N ASP A 36 2.16 -7.89 4.19
CA ASP A 36 1.95 -9.32 4.40
C ASP A 36 0.45 -9.70 4.46
N HIS A 37 -0.46 -8.75 4.23
CA HIS A 37 -1.90 -9.01 4.29
C HIS A 37 -2.37 -9.93 3.16
N PRO A 38 -3.29 -10.89 3.39
CA PRO A 38 -3.73 -11.85 2.37
C PRO A 38 -4.43 -11.21 1.17
N SER A 39 -5.22 -10.16 1.39
CA SER A 39 -5.86 -9.40 0.31
C SER A 39 -4.88 -8.51 -0.44
N PHE A 40 -4.76 -8.71 -1.76
CA PHE A 40 -3.89 -7.90 -2.61
C PHE A 40 -4.31 -6.42 -2.68
N TRP A 41 -5.59 -6.11 -2.45
CA TRP A 41 -6.08 -4.72 -2.38
C TRP A 41 -5.42 -3.96 -1.22
N VAL A 42 -5.26 -4.62 -0.08
CA VAL A 42 -4.62 -4.05 1.11
C VAL A 42 -3.13 -3.86 0.87
N ARG A 43 -2.46 -4.88 0.31
CA ARG A 43 -1.03 -4.76 -0.06
C ARG A 43 -0.78 -3.64 -1.06
N ARG A 44 -1.64 -3.50 -2.08
CA ARG A 44 -1.51 -2.41 -3.05
C ARG A 44 -1.68 -1.04 -2.40
N ALA A 45 -2.63 -0.88 -1.48
CA ALA A 45 -2.82 0.36 -0.73
C ALA A 45 -1.60 0.70 0.14
N ALA A 46 -1.06 -0.30 0.85
CA ALA A 46 0.14 -0.14 1.65
C ALA A 46 1.34 0.27 0.78
N LEU A 47 1.54 -0.40 -0.36
CA LEU A 47 2.60 -0.08 -1.32
C LEU A 47 2.47 1.34 -1.87
N TYR A 48 1.25 1.77 -2.19
CA TYR A 48 0.98 3.14 -2.63
C TYR A 48 1.36 4.17 -1.56
N SER A 49 1.07 3.90 -0.29
CA SER A 49 1.48 4.77 0.82
C SER A 49 2.99 4.78 1.02
N LEU A 50 3.66 3.62 0.92
CA LEU A 50 5.12 3.49 1.02
C LEU A 50 5.87 4.36 0.02
N ARG A 51 5.27 4.69 -1.13
CA ARG A 51 5.88 5.57 -2.13
C ARG A 51 6.29 6.94 -1.58
N ASN A 52 5.58 7.43 -0.57
CA ASN A 52 5.80 8.75 0.03
C ASN A 52 6.94 8.74 1.06
N PHE A 53 7.44 7.55 1.43
CA PHE A 53 8.54 7.38 2.37
C PHE A 53 9.84 7.21 1.59
N ARG A 54 10.72 8.22 1.63
CA ARG A 54 12.06 8.17 1.01
C ARG A 54 13.09 7.52 1.94
N SER A 55 12.73 6.42 2.59
CA SER A 55 13.64 5.66 3.47
C SER A 55 14.16 4.40 2.77
N GLU A 56 15.38 3.98 3.12
CA GLU A 56 15.97 2.75 2.59
C GLU A 56 15.09 1.52 2.86
N GLU A 57 14.44 1.50 4.02
CA GLU A 57 13.51 0.45 4.41
C GLU A 57 12.29 0.38 3.49
N ALA A 58 11.65 1.52 3.19
CA ALA A 58 10.55 1.59 2.24
C ALA A 58 10.98 1.11 0.86
N THR A 59 12.16 1.53 0.38
CA THR A 59 12.72 1.10 -0.91
C THR A 59 12.95 -0.41 -0.96
N LYS A 60 13.46 -1.03 0.12
CA LYS A 60 13.63 -2.50 0.20
C LYS A 60 12.29 -3.23 0.06
N VAL A 61 11.25 -2.74 0.71
CA VAL A 61 9.90 -3.33 0.65
C VAL A 61 9.27 -3.15 -0.73
N ILE A 62 9.41 -1.96 -1.35
CA ILE A 62 8.94 -1.71 -2.72
C ILE A 62 9.63 -2.66 -3.71
N LYS A 63 10.95 -2.87 -3.59
CA LYS A 63 11.68 -3.84 -4.43
C LYS A 63 11.21 -5.28 -4.23
N LYS A 64 10.87 -5.68 -2.99
CA LYS A 64 10.28 -7.01 -2.71
C LYS A 64 8.93 -7.17 -3.40
N ALA A 65 8.13 -6.11 -3.46
CA ALA A 65 6.80 -6.12 -4.08
C ALA A 65 6.82 -6.39 -5.61
N LEU A 66 7.96 -6.24 -6.28
CA LEU A 66 8.15 -6.68 -7.67
C LEU A 66 7.95 -8.19 -7.86
N LYS A 67 8.00 -8.98 -6.78
CA LYS A 67 7.76 -10.43 -6.77
C LYS A 67 6.44 -10.81 -6.11
N ASP A 68 5.54 -9.85 -5.87
CA ASP A 68 4.24 -10.13 -5.26
C ASP A 68 3.41 -11.11 -6.12
N ALA A 69 2.59 -11.94 -5.47
CA ALA A 69 1.71 -12.88 -6.17
C ALA A 69 0.71 -12.19 -7.10
N SER A 70 0.25 -10.98 -6.76
CA SER A 70 -0.70 -10.21 -7.55
C SER A 70 0.00 -9.37 -8.62
N PRO A 71 -0.38 -9.49 -9.92
CA PRO A 71 0.14 -8.63 -10.98
C PRO A 71 -0.04 -7.14 -10.69
N ASN A 72 -1.20 -6.75 -10.15
CA ASN A 72 -1.52 -5.35 -9.80
C ASN A 72 -0.53 -4.75 -8.78
N VAL A 73 0.02 -5.57 -7.88
CA VAL A 73 1.00 -5.11 -6.88
C VAL A 73 2.38 -4.99 -7.52
N ARG A 74 2.75 -5.93 -8.41
CA ARG A 74 4.02 -5.88 -9.14
C ARG A 74 4.10 -4.67 -10.08
N GLU A 75 3.03 -4.39 -10.82
CA GLU A 75 2.93 -3.24 -11.73
C GLU A 75 3.11 -1.92 -10.99
N LEU A 76 2.40 -1.74 -9.86
CA LEU A 76 2.55 -0.55 -9.04
C LEU A 76 3.97 -0.42 -8.46
N ALA A 77 4.61 -1.53 -8.07
CA ALA A 77 5.99 -1.51 -7.58
C ALA A 77 6.97 -1.04 -8.66
N GLN A 78 6.77 -1.46 -9.91
CA GLN A 78 7.57 -1.01 -11.05
C GLN A 78 7.38 0.50 -11.30
N GLU A 79 6.13 0.95 -11.33
CA GLU A 79 5.78 2.37 -11.53
C GLU A 79 6.41 3.26 -10.45
N ILE A 80 6.31 2.87 -9.17
CA ILE A 80 6.90 3.62 -8.06
C ILE A 80 8.42 3.71 -8.23
N LEU A 81 9.11 2.62 -8.58
CA LEU A 81 10.57 2.64 -8.74
C LEU A 81 11.05 3.43 -9.95
N GLN A 82 10.20 3.61 -10.97
CA GLN A 82 10.51 4.45 -12.13
C GLN A 82 10.29 5.95 -11.85
N THR A 83 9.48 6.28 -10.84
CA THR A 83 9.07 7.66 -10.54
C THR A 83 9.68 8.23 -9.26
N GLN A 84 10.47 7.44 -8.51
CA GLN A 84 11.10 7.83 -7.24
C GLN A 84 12.43 8.58 -7.37
#